data_AF-A0A936NDA3-F1
#
_entry.id   AF-A0A936NDA3-F1
#
_cell.length_a   1.000
_cell.length_b   1.000
_cell.length_c   1.000
_cell.angle_alpha   90.00
_cell.angle_beta   90.00
_cell.angle_gamma   90.00
#
_symmetry.space_group_name_H-M   'P 1'
#
loop_
_entity.id
_entity.type
_entity.pdbx_description
1 polymer ?
#
loop_
_entity_poly.entity_id
_entity_poly.type
_entity_poly.pdbx_seq_one_letter_code
_entity_poly.pdbx_strand_id
1 'polypeptide(L)'
;MALTEPNRSVVFRGLSNLLESEEAAVEMMSCLPSTAASEPATKADLDEQSVEVEKRFVEVDKRFVEVDKRFVELTAAMQVGFADQNLKLANMETRLMAHVHAEVQSSMHWTIGVVISFAVVLVGALALFV
;
A
#
# COMPACT_ATOMS: atom_id res chain seq x y z
N MET A 1 -25.34 23.71 35.05
CA MET A 1 -25.38 24.01 36.49
C MET A 1 -25.68 22.69 37.19
N ALA A 2 -24.66 22.01 37.70
CA ALA A 2 -24.82 20.69 38.33
C ALA A 2 -25.50 20.82 39.69
N LEU A 3 -26.41 19.92 40.04
CA LEU A 3 -27.11 19.91 41.32
C LEU A 3 -26.25 19.14 42.34
N THR A 4 -25.79 19.82 43.37
CA THR A 4 -25.10 19.21 44.51
C THR A 4 -26.05 18.27 45.29
N GLU A 5 -25.52 17.30 46.06
CA GLU A 5 -26.31 16.38 46.90
C GLU A 5 -27.42 17.09 47.73
N PRO A 6 -27.11 18.24 48.41
CA PRO A 6 -28.11 19.00 49.15
C PRO A 6 -29.25 19.50 48.24
N ASN A 7 -28.89 20.03 47.07
CA ASN A 7 -29.86 20.57 46.11
C ASN A 7 -30.69 19.46 45.45
N ARG A 8 -30.12 18.28 45.23
CA ARG A 8 -30.85 17.10 44.74
C ARG A 8 -31.95 16.68 45.71
N SER A 9 -31.69 16.69 47.01
CA SER A 9 -32.67 16.33 48.03
C SER A 9 -33.84 17.32 48.10
N VAL A 10 -33.57 18.61 47.87
CA VAL A 10 -34.60 19.67 47.85
C VAL A 10 -35.47 19.56 46.59
N VAL A 11 -34.84 19.33 45.44
CA VAL A 11 -35.56 19.13 44.17
C VAL A 11 -36.42 17.87 44.22
N PHE A 12 -35.91 16.75 44.77
CA PHE A 12 -36.68 15.54 44.95
C PHE A 12 -37.93 15.77 45.82
N ARG A 13 -37.77 16.43 46.97
CA ARG A 13 -38.91 16.73 47.86
C ARG A 13 -39.96 17.62 47.19
N GLY A 14 -39.53 18.58 46.38
CA GLY A 14 -40.44 19.43 45.60
C GLY A 14 -41.19 18.65 44.51
N LEU A 15 -40.50 17.75 43.80
CA LEU A 15 -41.10 16.91 42.76
C LEU A 15 -42.08 15.90 43.34
N SER A 16 -41.75 15.24 44.45
CA SER A 16 -42.65 14.28 45.11
C SER A 16 -43.94 14.95 45.60
N ASN A 17 -43.84 16.19 46.11
CA ASN A 17 -45.02 16.96 46.54
C ASN A 17 -45.89 17.42 45.36
N LEU A 18 -45.29 17.73 44.20
CA LEU A 18 -46.01 18.23 43.03
C LEU A 18 -46.68 17.11 42.23
N LEU A 19 -46.02 15.96 42.12
CA LEU A 19 -46.46 14.83 41.31
C LEU A 19 -47.38 13.87 42.08
N GLU A 20 -47.52 14.07 43.40
CA GLU A 20 -48.23 13.17 44.33
C GLU A 20 -47.82 11.69 44.17
N SER A 21 -46.65 11.45 43.60
CA SER A 21 -46.10 10.14 43.26
C SER A 21 -44.58 10.19 43.39
N GLU A 22 -44.04 9.40 44.31
CA GLU A 22 -42.60 9.30 44.51
C GLU A 22 -41.91 8.61 43.33
N GLU A 23 -42.59 7.67 42.68
CA GLU A 23 -42.07 6.93 41.53
C GLU A 23 -41.81 7.85 40.34
N ALA A 24 -42.75 8.73 40.01
CA ALA A 24 -42.58 9.74 38.98
C ALA A 24 -41.47 10.75 39.33
N ALA A 25 -41.34 11.10 40.61
CA ALA A 25 -40.27 11.98 41.07
C ALA A 25 -38.88 11.34 40.94
N VAL A 26 -38.75 10.03 41.23
CA VAL A 26 -37.50 9.26 41.03
C VAL A 26 -37.13 9.18 39.55
N GLU A 27 -38.09 8.91 38.68
CA GLU A 27 -37.87 8.85 37.23
C GLU A 27 -37.36 10.20 36.69
N MET A 28 -38.00 11.30 37.07
CA MET A 28 -37.55 12.65 36.71
C MET A 28 -36.18 12.98 37.30
N MET A 29 -35.88 12.49 38.51
CA MET A 29 -34.57 12.66 39.14
C MET A 29 -33.46 11.88 38.43
N SER A 30 -33.79 10.80 37.72
CA SER A 30 -32.83 10.00 36.95
C SER A 30 -32.33 10.72 35.68
N CYS A 31 -33.13 11.65 35.15
CA CYS A 31 -32.75 12.47 34.00
C CYS A 31 -31.80 13.62 34.37
N LEU A 32 -31.60 13.89 35.66
CA LEU A 32 -30.70 14.94 36.11
C LEU A 32 -29.26 14.40 36.17
N PRO A 33 -28.31 15.05 35.46
CA PRO A 33 -26.93 14.59 35.44
C PRO A 33 -26.34 14.63 36.85
N SER A 34 -25.79 13.51 37.29
CA SER A 34 -25.00 13.46 38.53
C SER A 34 -23.73 14.30 38.33
N THR A 35 -23.28 14.98 39.38
CA THR A 35 -22.08 15.84 39.42
C THR A 35 -20.85 15.18 38.77
N ALA A 36 -20.72 13.85 38.86
CA ALA A 36 -19.65 13.07 38.25
C ALA A 36 -19.55 13.18 36.71
N ALA A 37 -20.62 13.54 36.00
CA ALA A 37 -20.62 13.59 34.54
C ALA A 37 -20.13 14.93 33.95
N SER A 38 -19.76 15.90 34.79
CA SER A 38 -19.45 17.28 34.34
C SER A 38 -18.39 17.98 35.18
N GLU A 39 -17.41 17.23 35.70
CA GLU A 39 -16.19 17.84 36.24
C GLU A 39 -15.27 18.23 35.08
N PRO A 40 -14.78 19.48 35.03
CA PRO A 40 -13.78 19.88 34.04
C PRO A 40 -12.51 19.05 34.26
N ALA A 41 -11.94 18.52 33.17
CA ALA A 41 -10.71 17.74 33.22
C ALA A 41 -9.63 18.47 34.03
N THR A 42 -9.09 17.79 35.04
CA THR A 42 -8.01 18.31 35.87
C THR A 42 -6.71 18.25 35.08
N LYS A 43 -5.73 19.10 35.43
CA LYS A 43 -4.40 19.06 34.81
C LYS A 43 -3.75 17.67 34.88
N ALA A 44 -3.97 16.94 35.97
CA ALA A 44 -3.50 15.57 36.13
C ALA A 44 -4.10 14.60 35.09
N ASP A 45 -5.39 14.75 34.76
CA ASP A 45 -6.08 13.92 33.76
C ASP A 45 -5.51 14.17 32.36
N LEU A 46 -5.18 15.43 32.06
CA LEU A 46 -4.52 15.82 30.80
C LEU A 46 -3.08 15.29 30.71
N ASP A 47 -2.35 15.31 31.83
CA ASP A 47 -0.98 14.77 31.89
C ASP A 47 -1.01 13.24 31.66
N GLU A 48 -1.97 12.52 32.25
CA GLU A 48 -2.15 11.08 32.04
C GLU A 48 -2.50 10.77 30.57
N GLN A 49 -3.46 11.49 30.00
CA GLN A 49 -3.82 11.33 28.58
C GLN A 49 -2.63 11.64 27.66
N SER A 50 -1.83 12.66 27.98
CA SER A 50 -0.64 13.01 27.19
C SER A 50 0.39 11.87 27.20
N VAL A 51 0.61 11.24 28.36
CA VAL A 51 1.50 10.07 28.49
C VAL A 51 0.96 8.87 27.70
N GLU A 52 -0.36 8.65 27.71
CA GLU A 52 -0.99 7.59 26.91
C GLU A 52 -0.81 7.83 25.41
N VAL A 53 -1.03 9.07 24.96
CA VAL A 53 -0.84 9.48 23.56
C VAL A 53 0.61 9.28 23.14
N GLU A 54 1.58 9.70 23.96
CA GLU A 54 3.01 9.50 23.69
C GLU A 54 3.37 8.02 23.52
N LYS A 55 2.84 7.13 24.37
CA LYS A 55 3.06 5.68 24.24
C LYS A 55 2.55 5.14 22.90
N ARG A 56 1.39 5.63 22.44
CA ARG A 56 0.83 5.24 21.14
C ARG A 56 1.66 5.77 19.98
N PHE A 57 2.22 6.97 20.08
CA PHE A 57 3.15 7.49 19.08
C PHE A 57 4.43 6.64 18.98
N VAL A 58 5.01 6.25 20.11
CA VAL A 58 6.17 5.35 20.14
C VAL A 58 5.86 3.99 19.49
N GLU A 59 4.64 3.46 19.66
CA GLU A 59 4.21 2.24 18.98
C GLU A 59 4.08 2.44 17.47
N VAL A 60 3.53 3.57 17.04
CA VAL A 60 3.42 3.94 15.63
C VAL A 60 4.80 4.06 14.98
N ASP A 61 5.76 4.72 15.65
CA ASP A 61 7.14 4.85 15.16
C ASP A 61 7.80 3.49 14.95
N LYS A 62 7.59 2.53 15.87
CA LYS A 62 8.11 1.15 15.71
C LYS A 62 7.55 0.49 14.45
N ARG A 63 6.26 0.68 14.17
CA ARG A 63 5.62 0.14 12.96
C ARG A 63 6.16 0.81 11.69
N PHE A 64 6.45 2.10 11.73
CA PHE A 64 7.08 2.80 10.60
C PHE A 64 8.49 2.27 10.32
N VAL A 65 9.30 2.02 11.35
CA VAL A 65 10.63 1.41 11.18
C VAL A 65 10.53 0.02 10.54
N GLU A 66 9.54 -0.78 10.92
CA GLU A 66 9.29 -2.09 10.29
C GLU A 66 8.90 -1.96 8.81
N VAL A 67 8.04 -0.99 8.49
CA VAL A 67 7.63 -0.69 7.10
C VAL A 67 8.84 -0.26 6.27
N ASP A 68 9.68 0.63 6.78
CA ASP A 68 10.90 1.09 6.09
C ASP A 68 11.83 -0.08 5.78
N LYS A 69 12.01 -1.01 6.72
CA LYS A 69 12.80 -2.22 6.50
C LYS A 69 12.24 -3.06 5.33
N ARG A 70 10.93 -3.25 5.28
CA ARG A 70 10.27 -3.99 4.18
C ARG A 70 10.42 -3.28 2.84
N PHE A 71 10.39 -1.95 2.82
CA PHE A 71 10.63 -1.17 1.59
C PHE A 71 12.08 -1.30 1.10
N VAL A 72 13.06 -1.30 2.01
CA VAL A 72 14.47 -1.54 1.66
C VAL A 72 14.64 -2.94 1.08
N GLU A 73 14.06 -3.96 1.72
CA GLU A 73 14.09 -5.36 1.22
C GLU A 73 13.44 -5.49 -0.16
N LEU A 74 12.28 -4.86 -0.38
CA LEU A 74 11.59 -4.87 -1.67
C LEU A 74 12.43 -4.21 -2.76
N THR A 75 13.05 -3.06 -2.46
CA THR A 75 13.90 -2.34 -3.41
C THR A 75 15.12 -3.15 -3.78
N ALA A 76 15.75 -3.81 -2.81
CA ALA A 76 16.88 -4.71 -3.05
C ALA A 76 16.47 -5.90 -3.94
N ALA A 77 15.34 -6.56 -3.64
CA ALA A 77 14.83 -7.67 -4.44
C ALA A 77 14.51 -7.24 -5.88
N MET A 78 13.94 -6.05 -6.05
CA MET A 78 13.65 -5.47 -7.36
C MET A 78 14.92 -5.21 -8.17
N GLN A 79 15.96 -4.64 -7.55
CA GLN A 79 17.26 -4.42 -8.21
C GLN A 79 17.88 -5.74 -8.67
N VAL A 80 17.83 -6.77 -7.84
CA VAL A 80 18.31 -8.12 -8.21
C VAL A 80 17.50 -8.69 -9.38
N GLY A 81 16.17 -8.56 -9.35
CA GLY A 81 15.29 -9.01 -10.43
C GLY A 81 15.59 -8.32 -11.76
N PHE A 82 15.80 -7.00 -11.75
CA PHE A 82 16.18 -6.26 -12.95
C PHE A 82 17.57 -6.64 -13.46
N ALA A 83 18.54 -6.87 -12.57
CA ALA A 83 19.87 -7.33 -12.95
C ALA A 83 19.82 -8.71 -13.65
N ASP A 84 19.03 -9.65 -13.13
CA ASP A 84 18.82 -10.97 -13.75
C ASP A 84 18.13 -10.85 -15.11
N GLN A 85 17.12 -9.99 -15.24
CA GLN A 85 16.46 -9.73 -16.53
C GLN A 85 17.41 -9.15 -17.57
N ASN A 86 18.24 -8.17 -17.19
CA ASN A 86 19.25 -7.60 -18.09
C ASN A 86 20.25 -8.66 -18.53
N LEU A 87 20.69 -9.54 -17.63
CA LEU A 87 21.59 -10.65 -17.97
C LEU A 87 20.93 -11.63 -18.96
N LYS A 88 19.66 -11.97 -18.73
CA LYS A 88 18.88 -12.83 -19.65
C LYS A 88 18.75 -12.20 -21.03
N LEU A 89 18.48 -10.90 -21.11
CA LEU A 89 18.40 -10.17 -22.38
C LEU A 89 19.74 -10.18 -23.10
N ALA A 90 20.84 -9.84 -22.43
CA ALA A 90 22.18 -9.88 -23.03
C ALA A 90 22.55 -11.28 -23.56
N ASN A 91 22.17 -12.33 -22.80
CA ASN A 91 22.35 -13.71 -23.24
C ASN A 91 21.47 -14.06 -24.45
N MET A 92 20.22 -13.60 -24.47
CA MET A 92 19.32 -13.80 -25.62
C MET A 92 19.84 -13.07 -26.86
N GLU A 93 20.29 -11.83 -26.74
CA GLU A 93 20.91 -11.06 -27.83
C GLU A 93 22.12 -11.81 -28.39
N THR A 94 23.01 -12.29 -27.53
CA THR A 94 24.19 -13.05 -27.94
C THR A 94 23.81 -14.34 -28.68
N ARG A 95 22.82 -15.08 -28.17
CA ARG A 95 22.33 -16.32 -28.80
C ARG A 95 21.63 -16.06 -30.13
N LEU A 96 20.83 -15.00 -30.22
CA LEU A 96 20.14 -14.62 -31.45
C LEU A 96 21.14 -14.21 -32.51
N MET A 97 22.14 -13.38 -32.16
CA MET A 97 23.20 -12.98 -33.07
C MET A 97 23.97 -14.21 -33.58
N ALA A 98 24.34 -15.15 -32.70
CA ALA A 98 25.02 -16.37 -33.10
C ALA A 98 24.16 -17.23 -34.05
N HIS A 99 22.87 -17.38 -33.76
CA HIS A 99 21.95 -18.17 -34.59
C HIS A 99 21.69 -17.53 -35.95
N VAL A 100 21.45 -16.22 -35.98
CA VAL A 100 21.23 -15.44 -37.21
C VAL A 100 22.48 -15.48 -38.08
N HIS A 101 23.67 -15.29 -37.52
CA HIS A 101 24.91 -15.35 -38.30
C HIS A 101 25.13 -16.73 -38.93
N ALA A 102 24.90 -17.81 -38.18
CA ALA A 102 25.07 -19.17 -38.69
C ALA A 102 24.11 -19.48 -39.85
N GLU A 103 22.84 -19.10 -39.72
CA GLU A 103 21.82 -19.37 -40.75
C GLU A 103 22.02 -18.48 -41.98
N VAL A 104 22.31 -17.18 -41.77
CA VAL A 104 22.62 -16.24 -42.86
C VAL A 104 23.82 -16.74 -43.65
N GLN A 105 24.88 -17.23 -43.00
CA GLN A 105 26.07 -17.73 -43.68
C GLN A 105 25.78 -18.97 -44.53
N SER A 106 25.03 -19.95 -44.01
CA SER A 106 24.65 -21.15 -44.78
C SER A 106 23.80 -20.81 -46.01
N SER A 107 22.81 -19.93 -45.82
CA SER A 107 21.93 -19.47 -46.90
C SER A 107 22.68 -18.65 -47.96
N MET A 108 23.64 -17.80 -47.57
CA MET A 108 24.40 -16.96 -48.50
C MET A 108 25.19 -17.81 -49.51
N HIS A 109 25.84 -18.88 -49.06
CA HIS A 109 26.64 -19.73 -49.96
C HIS A 109 25.76 -20.43 -51.00
N TRP A 110 24.59 -20.93 -50.60
CA TRP A 110 23.69 -21.63 -51.51
C TRP A 110 22.99 -20.67 -52.50
N THR A 111 22.52 -19.51 -52.03
CA THR A 111 21.85 -18.51 -52.89
C THR A 111 22.80 -17.89 -53.92
N ILE A 112 24.05 -17.60 -53.54
CA ILE A 112 25.08 -17.13 -54.48
C ILE A 112 25.29 -18.17 -55.60
N GLY A 113 25.38 -19.46 -55.26
CA GLY A 113 25.50 -20.53 -56.25
C GLY A 113 24.31 -20.61 -57.22
N VAL A 114 23.08 -20.47 -56.70
CA VAL A 114 21.86 -20.45 -57.54
C VAL A 114 21.85 -19.24 -58.47
N VAL A 115 22.21 -18.05 -57.98
CA VAL A 115 22.25 -16.83 -58.80
C VAL A 115 23.31 -16.93 -59.91
N ILE A 116 24.51 -17.43 -59.60
CA ILE A 116 25.58 -17.60 -60.59
C ILE A 116 25.17 -18.62 -61.65
N SER A 117 24.59 -19.77 -61.26
CA SER A 117 24.16 -20.77 -62.23
C SER A 117 23.07 -20.25 -63.17
N PHE A 118 22.10 -19.49 -62.64
CA PHE A 118 21.09 -18.83 -63.45
C PHE A 118 21.70 -17.81 -64.43
N ALA A 119 22.68 -17.01 -63.98
CA ALA A 119 23.38 -16.06 -64.84
C ALA A 119 24.15 -16.76 -65.98
N VAL A 120 24.82 -17.89 -65.69
CA VAL A 120 25.53 -18.69 -66.70
C VAL A 120 24.56 -19.24 -67.76
N VAL A 121 23.40 -19.75 -67.35
CA VAL A 121 22.37 -20.25 -68.27
C VAL A 121 21.84 -19.14 -69.17
N LEU A 122 21.57 -17.95 -68.63
CA LEU A 122 21.12 -16.80 -69.42
C LEU A 122 22.14 -16.37 -70.47
N VAL A 123 23.43 -16.30 -70.11
CA VAL A 123 24.50 -15.94 -71.05
C VAL A 123 24.63 -16.99 -72.16
N GLY A 124 24.61 -18.28 -71.80
CA GLY A 124 24.68 -19.37 -72.78
C GLY A 124 23.50 -19.38 -73.75
N ALA A 125 22.28 -19.12 -73.25
CA ALA A 125 21.09 -19.01 -74.10
C ALA A 125 21.22 -17.85 -75.08
N LEU A 126 21.65 -16.67 -74.63
CA LEU A 126 21.86 -15.51 -75.51
C LEU A 126 22.89 -15.78 -76.62
N ALA A 127 23.97 -16.51 -76.30
CA ALA A 127 25.00 -16.88 -77.27
C ALA A 127 24.52 -17.85 -78.37
N LEU A 128 23.41 -18.57 -78.16
CA LEU A 128 22.81 -19.44 -79.20
C LEU A 128 21.92 -18.68 -80.19
N PHE A 129 21.47 -17.48 -79.83
CA PHE A 129 20.58 -16.65 -80.66
C PHE A 129 21.32 -15.58 -81.47
N VAL A 130 22.63 -15.39 -81.24
CA VAL A 130 23.51 -14.47 -81.98
C VAL A 130 24.36 -15.26 -82.96
#